data_AF-A0A5K0YNH3-F1
#
_entry.id   AF-A0A5K0YNH3-F1
#
_cell.length_a   1.000
_cell.length_b   1.000
_cell.length_c   1.000
_cell.angle_alpha   90.00
_cell.angle_beta   90.00
_cell.angle_gamma   90.00
#
_symmetry.space_group_name_H-M   'P 1'
#
loop_
_entity.id
_entity.type
_entity.pdbx_description
1 polymer ?
#
loop_
_entity_poly.entity_id
_entity_poly.type
_entity_poly.pdbx_seq_one_letter_code
_entity_poly.pdbx_strand_id
1 'polypeptide(L)'
;IDGKYLSDQMAGNLSTLFDVGGVFGGILAGHISDRLDARAITAAMFMYCAIPALFFYRVYGDVSLYTNIALMFVAGVFVNGPYALITTAVSADLGTHSSLSGNSRALATVTAIIDGTGSIGAAFGPMLTGYISTRSWSGVFMMLMASALVAGLLLTRLVMAEVAAKVQKARSSSSSMSLEV
;
A
#
# COMPACT_ATOMS: atom_id res chain seq x y z
N ILE A 1 2.59 17.21 -21.31
CA ILE A 1 1.56 16.45 -22.06
C ILE A 1 1.57 17.02 -23.46
N ASP A 2 1.79 16.18 -24.48
CA ASP A 2 1.87 16.65 -25.87
C ASP A 2 2.95 17.74 -26.11
N GLY A 3 4.15 17.53 -25.55
CA GLY A 3 5.29 18.44 -25.70
C GLY A 3 5.21 19.76 -24.90
N LYS A 4 4.10 20.04 -24.20
CA LYS A 4 3.95 21.24 -23.36
C LYS A 4 4.17 20.93 -21.87
N TYR A 5 4.93 21.81 -21.21
CA TYR A 5 5.00 21.86 -19.75
C TYR A 5 3.63 22.22 -19.19
N LEU A 6 3.14 21.43 -18.24
CA LEU A 6 1.93 21.76 -17.50
C LEU A 6 2.22 22.97 -16.61
N SER A 7 1.26 23.88 -16.46
CA SER A 7 1.39 24.93 -15.44
C SER A 7 1.45 24.30 -14.05
N ASP A 8 2.12 24.97 -13.11
CA ASP A 8 2.24 24.50 -11.72
C ASP A 8 0.87 24.19 -11.09
N GLN A 9 -0.14 24.98 -11.45
CA GLN A 9 -1.52 24.79 -11.00
C GLN A 9 -2.18 23.53 -11.58
N MET A 10 -1.87 23.19 -12.84
CA MET A 10 -2.35 21.95 -13.45
C MET A 10 -1.64 20.72 -12.86
N ALA A 11 -0.33 20.83 -12.57
CA ALA A 11 0.42 19.77 -11.89
C ALA A 11 -0.11 19.52 -10.47
N GLY A 12 -0.41 20.58 -9.71
CA GLY A 12 -1.03 20.47 -8.39
C GLY A 12 -2.44 19.88 -8.45
N ASN A 13 -3.26 20.27 -9.43
CA ASN A 13 -4.58 19.66 -9.62
C ASN A 13 -4.46 18.17 -9.99
N LEU A 14 -3.47 17.78 -10.79
CA LEU A 14 -3.22 16.38 -11.13
C LEU A 14 -2.82 15.56 -9.89
N SER A 15 -1.95 16.09 -9.02
CA SER A 15 -1.58 15.35 -7.80
C SER A 15 -2.76 15.11 -6.86
N THR A 16 -3.78 15.97 -6.83
CA THR A 16 -4.99 15.70 -6.03
C THR A 16 -5.72 14.43 -6.47
N LEU A 17 -5.63 14.03 -7.73
CA LEU A 17 -6.23 12.79 -8.21
C LEU A 17 -5.54 11.55 -7.67
N PHE A 18 -4.25 11.63 -7.40
CA PHE A 18 -3.51 10.58 -6.70
C PHE A 18 -4.01 10.44 -5.26
N ASP A 19 -4.23 11.55 -4.56
CA ASP A 19 -4.77 11.54 -3.20
C ASP A 19 -6.21 11.01 -3.16
N VAL A 20 -7.07 11.45 -4.08
CA VAL A 20 -8.43 10.94 -4.24
C VAL A 20 -8.41 9.44 -4.52
N GLY A 21 -7.60 9.00 -5.49
CA GLY A 21 -7.37 7.58 -5.76
C GLY A 21 -6.93 6.82 -4.51
N GLY A 22 -6.10 7.45 -3.67
CA GLY A 22 -5.68 6.88 -2.40
C GLY A 22 -6.78 6.70 -1.37
N VAL A 23 -7.71 7.65 -1.25
CA VAL A 23 -8.89 7.51 -0.39
C VAL A 23 -9.73 6.31 -0.85
N PHE A 24 -10.02 6.22 -2.15
CA PHE A 24 -10.73 5.07 -2.72
C PHE A 24 -9.96 3.77 -2.50
N GLY A 25 -8.64 3.77 -2.71
CA GLY A 25 -7.77 2.63 -2.48
C GLY A 25 -7.79 2.16 -1.03
N GLY A 26 -7.79 3.07 -0.06
CA GLY A 26 -7.88 2.73 1.36
C GLY A 26 -9.22 2.07 1.71
N ILE A 27 -10.33 2.61 1.21
CA ILE A 27 -11.67 2.02 1.38
C ILE A 27 -11.73 0.63 0.74
N LEU A 28 -11.24 0.48 -0.50
CA LEU A 28 -11.22 -0.79 -1.21
C LEU A 28 -10.33 -1.82 -0.51
N ALA A 29 -9.12 -1.42 -0.08
CA ALA A 29 -8.20 -2.30 0.62
C ALA A 29 -8.79 -2.77 1.95
N GLY A 30 -9.41 -1.88 2.74
CA GLY A 30 -10.12 -2.24 3.96
C GLY A 30 -11.27 -3.21 3.69
N HIS A 31 -12.10 -2.90 2.68
CA HIS A 31 -13.21 -3.78 2.32
C HIS A 31 -12.75 -5.17 1.87
N ILE A 32 -11.73 -5.25 1.02
CA ILE A 32 -11.17 -6.53 0.53
C ILE A 32 -10.52 -7.29 1.70
N SER A 33 -9.73 -6.62 2.54
CA SER A 33 -9.07 -7.27 3.66
C SER A 33 -10.05 -7.84 4.67
N ASP A 34 -11.15 -7.15 4.94
CA ASP A 34 -12.18 -7.60 5.87
C ASP A 34 -12.96 -8.80 5.30
N ARG A 35 -13.25 -8.79 3.99
CA ARG A 35 -13.91 -9.91 3.31
C ARG A 35 -13.04 -11.16 3.25
N LEU A 36 -11.74 -10.99 3.04
CA LEU A 36 -10.79 -12.10 3.00
C LEU A 36 -10.31 -12.49 4.41
N ASP A 37 -10.59 -11.67 5.42
CA ASP A 37 -10.00 -11.75 6.76
C ASP A 37 -8.46 -11.85 6.66
N ALA A 38 -7.89 -11.08 5.73
CA ALA A 38 -6.51 -11.24 5.24
C ALA A 38 -5.86 -9.88 4.91
N ARG A 39 -5.29 -9.23 5.93
CA ARG A 39 -4.74 -7.88 5.82
C ARG A 39 -3.37 -7.87 5.16
N ALA A 40 -2.52 -8.85 5.49
CA ALA A 40 -1.19 -8.95 4.90
C ALA A 40 -1.28 -9.30 3.41
N ILE A 41 -2.17 -10.24 3.03
CA ILE A 41 -2.41 -10.60 1.62
C ILE A 41 -2.88 -9.39 0.83
N THR A 42 -3.85 -8.65 1.35
CA THR A 42 -4.41 -7.49 0.65
C THR A 42 -3.38 -6.38 0.48
N ALA A 43 -2.60 -6.06 1.53
CA ALA A 43 -1.51 -5.09 1.46
C ALA A 43 -0.44 -5.50 0.43
N ALA A 44 0.01 -6.76 0.47
CA ALA A 44 1.02 -7.28 -0.46
C ALA A 44 0.53 -7.24 -1.91
N MET A 45 -0.71 -7.64 -2.16
CA MET A 45 -1.34 -7.59 -3.48
C MET A 45 -1.34 -6.17 -4.04
N PHE A 46 -1.77 -5.18 -3.25
CA PHE A 46 -1.76 -3.78 -3.69
C PHE A 46 -0.34 -3.28 -3.97
N MET A 47 0.63 -3.62 -3.12
CA MET A 47 2.04 -3.26 -3.34
C MET A 47 2.62 -3.88 -4.63
N TYR A 48 2.28 -5.13 -4.94
CA TYR A 48 2.69 -5.75 -6.20
C TYR A 48 1.99 -5.12 -7.41
N CYS A 49 0.71 -4.73 -7.29
CA CYS A 49 -0.03 -4.01 -8.32
C CYS A 49 0.47 -2.56 -8.52
N ALA A 50 1.07 -1.95 -7.50
CA ALA A 50 1.65 -0.61 -7.62
C ALA A 50 2.82 -0.58 -8.62
N ILE A 51 3.59 -1.67 -8.75
CA ILE A 51 4.74 -1.75 -9.67
C ILE A 51 4.30 -1.56 -11.14
N PRO A 52 3.39 -2.38 -11.71
CA PRO A 52 2.92 -2.16 -13.07
C PRO A 52 2.16 -0.84 -13.22
N ALA A 53 1.42 -0.38 -12.21
CA ALA A 53 0.75 0.93 -12.27
C ALA A 53 1.74 2.09 -12.43
N LEU A 54 2.84 2.08 -11.66
CA LEU A 54 3.93 3.06 -11.77
C LEU A 54 4.68 2.95 -13.09
N PHE A 55 4.91 1.71 -13.57
CA PHE A 55 5.51 1.48 -14.89
C PHE A 55 4.64 2.08 -16.01
N PHE A 56 3.34 1.80 -16.01
CA PHE A 56 2.41 2.34 -17.00
C PHE A 56 2.29 3.87 -16.90
N TYR A 57 2.27 4.43 -15.69
CA TYR A 57 2.32 5.89 -15.52
C TYR A 57 3.60 6.49 -16.11
N ARG A 58 4.75 5.83 -15.96
CA ARG A 58 6.00 6.30 -16.56
C ARG A 58 5.98 6.27 -18.08
N VAL A 59 5.42 5.22 -18.69
CA VAL A 59 5.43 5.01 -20.14
C VAL A 59 4.34 5.79 -20.86
N TYR A 60 3.16 5.93 -20.26
CA TYR A 60 1.97 6.47 -20.92
C TYR A 60 1.43 7.76 -20.26
N GLY A 61 2.01 8.21 -19.15
CA GLY A 61 1.54 9.38 -18.40
C GLY A 61 1.66 10.71 -19.15
N ASP A 62 2.46 10.78 -20.22
CA ASP A 62 2.64 11.99 -21.03
C ASP A 62 1.84 12.00 -22.33
N VAL A 63 1.21 10.87 -22.69
CA VAL A 63 0.46 10.66 -23.93
C VAL A 63 -0.78 11.56 -24.02
N SER A 64 -1.60 11.58 -22.97
CA SER A 64 -2.78 12.44 -22.91
C SER A 64 -3.12 12.83 -21.49
N LEU A 65 -3.87 13.91 -21.32
CA LEU A 65 -4.36 14.36 -20.02
C LEU A 65 -5.30 13.32 -19.39
N TYR A 66 -6.20 12.71 -20.17
CA TYR A 66 -7.08 11.66 -19.67
C TYR A 66 -6.30 10.41 -19.20
N THR A 67 -5.28 10.01 -19.95
CA THR A 67 -4.39 8.90 -19.58
C THR A 67 -3.62 9.22 -18.30
N ASN A 68 -3.11 10.44 -18.17
CA ASN A 68 -2.43 10.88 -16.96
C ASN A 68 -3.36 10.85 -15.74
N ILE A 69 -4.57 11.42 -15.86
CA ILE A 69 -5.61 11.40 -14.80
C ILE A 69 -5.90 9.96 -14.37
N ALA A 70 -6.20 9.08 -15.32
CA ALA A 70 -6.56 7.70 -15.01
C ALA A 70 -5.41 6.95 -14.32
N LEU A 71 -4.17 7.11 -14.83
CA LEU A 71 -3.01 6.43 -14.26
C LEU A 71 -2.59 7.04 -12.91
N MET A 72 -2.74 8.35 -12.66
CA MET A 72 -2.54 8.95 -11.33
C MET A 72 -3.54 8.40 -10.32
N PHE A 73 -4.82 8.30 -10.70
CA PHE A 73 -5.83 7.71 -9.84
C PHE A 73 -5.51 6.26 -9.50
N VAL A 74 -5.16 5.44 -10.50
CA VAL A 74 -4.79 4.03 -10.32
C VAL A 74 -3.54 3.87 -9.47
N ALA A 75 -2.51 4.71 -9.70
CA ALA A 75 -1.32 4.73 -8.86
C ALA A 75 -1.67 5.09 -7.41
N GLY A 76 -2.55 6.07 -7.20
CA GLY A 76 -3.07 6.43 -5.89
C GLY A 76 -3.75 5.27 -5.17
N VAL A 77 -4.63 4.56 -5.87
CA VAL A 77 -5.33 3.37 -5.33
C VAL A 77 -4.32 2.33 -4.80
N PHE A 78 -3.31 1.99 -5.59
CA PHE A 78 -2.38 0.91 -5.25
C PHE A 78 -1.24 1.31 -4.32
N VAL A 79 -0.88 2.59 -4.25
CA VAL A 79 0.19 3.07 -3.36
C VAL A 79 -0.38 3.49 -1.99
N ASN A 80 -1.43 4.31 -1.98
CA ASN A 80 -1.99 4.82 -0.73
C ASN A 80 -2.97 3.84 -0.08
N GLY A 81 -3.58 2.93 -0.84
CA GLY A 81 -4.41 1.85 -0.31
C GLY A 81 -3.71 0.96 0.74
N PRO A 82 -2.55 0.33 0.43
CA PRO A 82 -1.82 -0.48 1.40
C PRO A 82 -1.24 0.36 2.53
N TYR A 83 -0.87 1.63 2.27
CA TYR A 83 -0.46 2.56 3.33
C TYR A 83 -1.58 2.77 4.36
N ALA A 84 -2.80 3.08 3.90
CA ALA A 84 -3.96 3.24 4.76
C ALA A 84 -4.27 1.96 5.53
N LEU A 85 -4.22 0.80 4.87
CA LEU A 85 -4.49 -0.49 5.49
C LEU A 85 -3.47 -0.84 6.60
N ILE A 86 -2.18 -0.63 6.35
CA ILE A 86 -1.11 -0.94 7.30
C ILE A 86 -1.17 0.01 8.51
N THR A 87 -1.31 1.31 8.27
CA THR A 87 -1.29 2.32 9.35
C THR A 87 -2.52 2.24 10.25
N THR A 88 -3.68 1.89 9.71
CA THR A 88 -4.95 1.87 10.45
C THR A 88 -5.34 0.47 10.89
N ALA A 89 -5.67 -0.40 9.93
CA ALA A 89 -6.22 -1.72 10.20
C ALA A 89 -5.17 -2.61 10.89
N VAL A 90 -3.95 -2.73 10.37
CA VAL A 90 -2.94 -3.62 10.99
C VAL A 90 -2.58 -3.15 12.41
N SER A 91 -2.45 -1.84 12.63
CA SER A 91 -2.25 -1.29 13.98
C SER A 91 -3.39 -1.64 14.93
N ALA A 92 -4.64 -1.52 14.48
CA ALA A 92 -5.82 -1.86 15.29
C ALA A 92 -5.88 -3.36 15.63
N ASP A 93 -5.53 -4.24 14.70
CA ASP A 93 -5.49 -5.70 14.95
C ASP A 93 -4.39 -6.11 15.92
N LEU A 94 -3.22 -5.50 15.82
CA LEU A 94 -2.16 -5.74 16.80
C LEU A 94 -2.63 -5.31 18.19
N GLY A 95 -3.46 -4.27 18.30
CA GLY A 95 -4.08 -3.85 19.56
C GLY A 95 -5.08 -4.83 20.16
N THR A 96 -5.77 -5.63 19.35
CA THR A 96 -6.74 -6.62 19.81
C THR A 96 -6.15 -8.02 19.95
N HIS A 97 -4.90 -8.23 19.50
CA HIS A 97 -4.18 -9.49 19.66
C HIS A 97 -4.09 -9.89 21.14
N SER A 98 -4.24 -11.18 21.46
CA SER A 98 -4.30 -11.68 22.85
C SER A 98 -3.09 -11.29 23.73
N SER A 99 -1.93 -11.06 23.11
CA SER A 99 -0.70 -10.61 23.76
C SER A 99 -0.68 -9.12 24.14
N LEU A 100 -1.58 -8.32 23.56
CA LEU A 100 -1.63 -6.86 23.67
C LEU A 100 -3.02 -6.35 24.09
N SER A 101 -4.04 -7.21 24.04
CA SER A 101 -5.42 -6.94 24.42
C SER A 101 -5.52 -6.40 25.84
N GLY A 102 -6.13 -5.22 26.00
CA GLY A 102 -6.27 -4.51 27.27
C GLY A 102 -5.05 -3.67 27.69
N ASN A 103 -3.91 -3.78 26.99
CA ASN A 103 -2.71 -2.98 27.26
C ASN A 103 -2.58 -1.81 26.26
N SER A 104 -3.29 -0.72 26.56
CA SER A 104 -3.31 0.50 25.73
C SER A 104 -1.92 1.09 25.48
N ARG A 105 -0.97 0.92 26.41
CA ARG A 105 0.42 1.38 26.25
C ARG A 105 1.15 0.57 25.18
N ALA A 106 0.93 -0.74 25.12
CA ALA A 106 1.58 -1.61 24.15
C ALA A 106 1.03 -1.35 22.73
N LEU A 107 -0.28 -1.16 22.59
CA LEU A 107 -0.91 -0.69 21.34
C LEU A 107 -0.36 0.66 20.89
N ALA A 108 -0.32 1.66 21.78
CA ALA A 108 0.22 2.97 21.46
C ALA A 108 1.68 2.90 20.98
N THR A 109 2.49 2.00 21.54
CA THR A 109 3.87 1.77 21.12
C THR A 109 3.95 1.22 19.70
N VAL A 110 3.12 0.23 19.36
CA VAL A 110 3.07 -0.35 18.01
C VAL A 110 2.66 0.70 16.98
N THR A 111 1.59 1.46 17.26
CA THR A 111 1.15 2.55 16.39
C THR A 111 2.24 3.61 16.23
N ALA A 112 2.93 3.98 17.32
CA ALA A 112 4.03 4.96 17.26
C ALA A 112 5.22 4.47 16.44
N ILE A 113 5.53 3.16 16.46
CA ILE A 113 6.58 2.58 15.61
C ILE A 113 6.15 2.64 14.13
N ILE A 114 4.91 2.28 13.83
CA ILE A 114 4.37 2.31 12.46
C ILE A 114 4.37 3.75 11.92
N ASP A 115 3.84 4.69 12.68
CA ASP A 115 3.77 6.10 12.29
C ASP A 115 5.17 6.74 12.20
N GLY A 116 6.05 6.43 13.16
CA GLY A 116 7.44 6.89 13.16
C GLY A 116 8.23 6.40 11.95
N THR A 117 8.09 5.12 11.57
CA THR A 117 8.73 4.58 10.35
C THR A 117 8.13 5.18 9.07
N GLY A 118 6.82 5.44 9.04
CA GLY A 118 6.17 6.18 7.96
C GLY A 118 6.74 7.60 7.79
N SER A 119 6.92 8.31 8.90
CA SER A 119 7.49 9.67 8.92
C SER A 119 8.94 9.71 8.42
N ILE A 120 9.76 8.71 8.75
CA ILE A 120 11.11 8.55 8.18
C ILE A 120 11.03 8.43 6.65
N GLY A 121 10.12 7.59 6.13
CA GLY A 121 9.89 7.46 4.70
C GLY A 121 9.45 8.77 4.04
N ALA A 122 8.55 9.52 4.68
CA ALA A 122 8.08 10.83 4.22
C ALA A 122 9.17 11.90 4.20
N ALA A 123 10.18 11.81 5.09
CA ALA A 123 11.33 12.70 5.09
C ALA A 123 12.36 12.35 4.00
N PHE A 124 12.74 11.06 3.91
CA PHE A 124 13.76 10.61 2.96
C PHE A 124 13.25 10.48 1.52
N GLY A 125 11.96 10.17 1.32
CA GLY A 125 11.37 9.96 0.00
C GLY A 125 11.52 11.17 -0.94
N PRO A 126 11.02 12.36 -0.56
CA PRO A 126 11.19 13.58 -1.34
C PRO A 126 12.66 14.00 -1.49
N MET A 127 13.48 13.81 -0.45
CA MET A 127 14.93 14.09 -0.51
C MET A 127 15.60 13.26 -1.61
N LEU A 128 15.36 11.95 -1.62
CA LEU A 128 15.96 11.04 -2.58
C LEU A 128 15.37 11.26 -3.99
N THR A 129 14.06 11.52 -4.08
CA THR A 129 13.37 11.89 -5.32
C THR A 129 13.96 13.15 -5.93
N GLY A 130 14.16 14.20 -5.12
CA GLY A 130 14.74 15.47 -5.54
C GLY A 130 16.19 15.31 -6.02
N TYR A 131 16.99 14.49 -5.34
CA TYR A 131 18.36 14.21 -5.79
C TYR A 131 18.39 13.44 -7.11
N ILE A 132 17.60 12.37 -7.24
CA ILE A 132 17.61 11.50 -8.43
C ILE A 132 16.99 12.21 -9.64
N SER A 133 15.95 13.03 -9.45
CA SER A 133 15.26 13.74 -10.52
C SER A 133 16.16 14.72 -11.28
N THR A 134 17.23 15.23 -10.64
CA THR A 134 18.27 16.05 -11.32
C THR A 134 18.99 15.30 -12.44
N ARG A 135 19.06 13.96 -12.35
CA ARG A 135 19.74 13.10 -13.33
C ARG A 135 18.76 12.43 -14.28
N SER A 136 17.68 11.86 -13.75
CA SER A 136 16.70 11.12 -14.54
C SER A 136 15.37 10.94 -13.82
N TRP A 137 14.30 11.37 -14.47
CA TRP A 137 12.94 11.04 -14.04
C TRP A 137 12.64 9.55 -14.12
N SER A 138 13.24 8.81 -15.06
CA SER A 138 13.12 7.33 -15.08
C SER A 138 13.73 6.71 -13.83
N GLY A 139 14.82 7.29 -13.32
CA GLY A 139 15.47 6.84 -12.08
C GLY A 139 14.55 6.96 -10.86
N VAL A 140 13.74 8.03 -10.78
CA VAL A 140 12.74 8.21 -9.71
C VAL A 140 11.69 7.10 -9.76
N PHE A 141 11.12 6.84 -10.94
CA PHE A 141 10.12 5.76 -11.07
C PHE A 141 10.72 4.39 -10.78
N MET A 142 11.97 4.14 -11.19
CA MET A 142 12.66 2.89 -10.89
C MET A 142 12.92 2.72 -9.39
N MET A 143 13.29 3.80 -8.70
CA MET A 143 13.39 3.82 -7.24
C MET A 143 12.05 3.50 -6.59
N LEU A 144 10.96 4.16 -6.99
CA LEU A 144 9.62 3.91 -6.43
C LEU A 144 9.17 2.45 -6.65
N MET A 145 9.36 1.91 -7.85
CA MET A 145 9.06 0.51 -8.17
C MET A 145 9.93 -0.46 -7.36
N ALA A 146 11.22 -0.15 -7.18
CA ALA A 146 12.12 -0.96 -6.36
C ALA A 146 11.72 -0.93 -4.88
N SER A 147 11.37 0.24 -4.35
CA SER A 147 10.84 0.38 -2.98
C SER A 147 9.54 -0.40 -2.80
N ALA A 148 8.63 -0.33 -3.79
CA ALA A 148 7.38 -1.09 -3.77
C ALA A 148 7.63 -2.61 -3.79
N LEU A 149 8.58 -3.06 -4.62
CA LEU A 149 9.00 -4.46 -4.68
C LEU A 149 9.59 -4.93 -3.34
N VAL A 150 10.51 -4.17 -2.75
CA VAL A 150 11.12 -4.50 -1.46
C VAL A 150 10.04 -4.56 -0.37
N ALA A 151 9.12 -3.61 -0.33
CA ALA A 151 8.00 -3.64 0.60
C ALA A 151 7.11 -4.89 0.39
N GLY A 152 6.76 -5.23 -0.85
CA GLY A 152 6.01 -6.45 -1.16
C GLY A 152 6.73 -7.74 -0.73
N LEU A 153 8.05 -7.81 -0.95
CA LEU A 153 8.87 -8.95 -0.51
C LEU A 153 8.92 -9.08 1.01
N LEU A 154 9.01 -7.97 1.74
CA LEU A 154 8.96 -7.98 3.21
C LEU A 154 7.58 -8.43 3.72
N LEU A 155 6.51 -7.96 3.09
CA LEU A 155 5.14 -8.36 3.41
C LEU A 155 4.86 -9.84 3.08
N THR A 156 5.60 -10.44 2.14
CA THR A 156 5.42 -11.86 1.78
C THR A 156 5.61 -12.79 2.97
N ARG A 157 6.48 -12.45 3.94
CA ARG A 157 6.62 -13.25 5.17
C ARG A 157 5.36 -13.22 6.03
N LEU A 158 4.71 -12.05 6.14
CA LEU A 158 3.43 -11.91 6.83
C LEU A 158 2.33 -12.65 6.07
N VAL A 159 2.32 -12.57 4.73
CA VAL A 159 1.40 -13.35 3.88
C VAL A 159 1.51 -14.84 4.16
N MET A 160 2.74 -15.39 4.20
CA MET A 160 2.94 -16.82 4.50
C MET A 160 2.39 -17.20 5.88
N ALA A 161 2.59 -16.35 6.90
CA ALA A 161 2.05 -16.58 8.23
C ALA A 161 0.50 -16.54 8.25
N GLU A 162 -0.09 -15.57 7.56
CA GLU A 162 -1.55 -15.41 7.44
C GLU A 162 -2.20 -16.58 6.71
N VAL A 163 -1.58 -17.06 5.61
CA VAL A 163 -2.03 -18.25 4.88
C VAL A 163 -1.93 -19.49 5.76
N ALA A 164 -0.81 -19.69 6.47
CA ALA A 164 -0.63 -20.84 7.35
C ALA A 164 -1.70 -20.88 8.46
N ALA A 165 -2.00 -19.75 9.09
CA ALA A 165 -3.05 -19.64 10.10
C ALA A 165 -4.44 -19.99 9.55
N LYS A 166 -4.77 -19.52 8.33
CA LYS A 166 -6.05 -19.87 7.67
C LYS A 166 -6.16 -21.35 7.32
N VAL A 167 -5.08 -21.97 6.82
CA VAL A 167 -5.05 -23.41 6.52
C VAL A 167 -5.26 -24.24 7.80
N GLN A 168 -4.64 -23.85 8.92
CA GLN A 168 -4.85 -24.52 10.21
C GLN A 168 -6.31 -24.43 10.67
N LYS A 169 -6.92 -23.25 10.58
CA LYS A 169 -8.34 -23.03 10.92
C LYS A 169 -9.30 -23.85 10.04
N ALA A 170 -9.00 -23.99 8.75
CA ALA A 170 -9.78 -24.83 7.86
C ALA A 170 -9.69 -26.32 8.22
N ARG A 171 -8.49 -26.80 8.60
CA ARG A 171 -8.28 -28.20 9.01
C ARG A 171 -8.96 -28.53 10.33
N SER A 172 -8.94 -27.63 11.32
CA SER A 172 -9.64 -27.86 12.60
C SER A 172 -11.16 -27.91 12.43
N SER A 173 -11.73 -27.03 11.59
CA SER A 173 -13.17 -27.03 11.26
C SER A 173 -13.62 -28.30 10.51
N SER A 174 -12.76 -28.88 9.67
CA SER A 174 -13.05 -30.14 8.99
C SER A 174 -13.01 -31.34 9.94
N SER A 175 -12.12 -31.31 10.94
CA SER A 175 -11.99 -32.37 11.93
C SER A 175 -13.14 -32.38 12.94
N SER A 176 -13.65 -31.21 13.35
CA SER A 176 -14.81 -31.14 14.24
C SER A 176 -16.08 -31.69 13.58
N MET A 177 -16.29 -31.35 12.30
CA MET A 177 -17.45 -31.81 11.53
C MET A 177 -17.40 -33.32 11.22
N SER A 178 -16.21 -33.94 11.26
CA SER A 178 -16.06 -35.39 11.10
C SER A 178 -16.28 -36.17 12.40
N LEU A 179 -16.28 -35.50 13.56
CA LEU A 179 -16.54 -36.11 14.87
C LEU A 179 -18.01 -36.00 15.30
N GLU A 180 -18.79 -35.17 14.62
CA GLU A 180 -20.24 -34.99 14.83
C GLU A 180 -21.12 -35.86 13.92
N VAL A 181 -20.52 -36.68 13.04
CA VAL A 181 -21.18 -37.63 12.13
C VAL A 181 -20.89 -39.06 12.57
#